data_AF-A0AAJ8MIE2-F1
#
_entry.id   AF-A0AAJ8MIE2-F1
#
_cell.length_a   1.000
_cell.length_b   1.000
_cell.length_c   1.000
_cell.angle_alpha   90.00
_cell.angle_beta   90.00
_cell.angle_gamma   90.00
#
_symmetry.space_group_name_H-M   'P 1'
#
loop_
_entity.id
_entity.type
_entity.pdbx_description
1 polymer ?
#
loop_
_entity_poly.entity_id
_entity_poly.type
_entity_poly.pdbx_seq_one_letter_code
_entity_poly.pdbx_strand_id
1 'polypeptide(L)'
;MVLGVQLDLIGITLTSLIVLPPALALNDNLTGPGLAWPNQLWVPMGGFTSPGTTISSYYTWGPDPIIPPKNSSRIWDIPFPFVPMLWGCNDTYIRPFQSALWNNFSDVPLTPKKDILGFNEPDHPGQALCSPQQAAIVWREVLEPLRYQGYRVGSPAVTSGEAGRQWMRDWYAACQGACNPDFLALHWYDLVPQSFIEHIQYYHKTYKLPVWITEYAPQNFSVYNSQTGQYDGQATYIEVQRFMDITTAYMKSVDWVERWFWFGAMYEMQGVNELDCLFDQGGRHNRTGALNELGVQYAGSNGSVTAIHSVSSAQRVISRFNASMQKYNIKGIEKTKSKGRCVQH
;
A
#
# COMPACT_ATOMS: atom_id res chain seq x y z
N MET A 1 66.61 6.85 46.52
CA MET A 1 65.87 6.24 47.64
C MET A 1 64.43 6.70 47.52
N VAL A 2 63.51 5.74 47.43
CA VAL A 2 62.04 5.84 47.46
C VAL A 2 61.35 6.66 46.36
N LEU A 3 60.84 5.94 45.35
CA LEU A 3 59.71 6.35 44.50
C LEU A 3 58.43 6.38 45.36
N GLY A 4 57.76 7.53 45.43
CA GLY A 4 56.40 7.65 45.93
C GLY A 4 55.40 7.59 44.77
N VAL A 5 54.52 6.59 44.79
CA VAL A 5 53.39 6.45 43.85
C VAL A 5 52.24 7.31 44.37
N GLN A 6 51.77 8.25 43.56
CA GLN A 6 50.54 9.01 43.81
C GLN A 6 49.43 8.39 42.95
N LEU A 7 48.41 7.82 43.62
CA LEU A 7 47.21 7.30 42.97
C LEU A 7 46.28 8.46 42.61
N ASP A 8 46.02 8.65 41.32
CA ASP A 8 44.90 9.47 40.86
C ASP A 8 43.69 8.58 40.52
N LEU A 9 42.59 8.81 41.23
CA LEU A 9 41.29 8.20 40.98
C LEU A 9 40.75 8.65 39.62
N ILE A 10 40.58 7.72 38.69
CA ILE A 10 39.82 7.95 37.46
C ILE A 10 38.33 7.97 37.81
N GLY A 11 37.74 9.15 37.81
CA GLY A 11 36.29 9.33 37.86
C GLY A 11 35.65 8.83 36.57
N ILE A 12 34.88 7.75 36.65
CA ILE A 12 34.04 7.25 35.55
C ILE A 12 32.78 8.12 35.53
N THR A 13 32.69 9.04 34.58
CA THR A 13 31.44 9.70 34.23
C THR A 13 30.58 8.73 33.42
N LEU A 14 29.54 8.19 34.05
CA LEU A 14 28.47 7.45 33.36
C LEU A 14 27.67 8.46 32.53
N THR A 15 28.02 8.62 31.26
CA THR A 15 27.09 9.24 30.29
C THR A 15 25.99 8.24 29.99
N SER A 16 24.81 8.45 30.59
CA SER A 16 23.59 7.77 30.19
C SER A 16 23.35 8.03 28.70
N LEU A 17 23.58 7.03 27.85
CA LEU A 17 23.06 7.03 26.49
C LEU A 17 21.53 7.02 26.61
N ILE A 18 20.91 8.15 26.30
CA ILE A 18 19.49 8.18 25.96
C ILE A 18 19.36 7.39 24.66
N VAL A 19 19.00 6.12 24.77
CA VAL A 19 18.55 5.33 23.62
C VAL A 19 17.20 5.90 23.24
N LEU A 20 17.19 6.79 22.24
CA LEU A 20 15.96 7.16 21.56
C LEU A 20 15.28 5.86 21.10
N PRO A 21 13.96 5.68 21.31
CA PRO A 21 13.27 4.57 20.69
C PRO A 21 13.57 4.60 19.19
N PRO A 22 13.74 3.45 18.52
CA PRO A 22 13.93 3.45 17.08
C PRO A 22 12.74 4.20 16.49
N ALA A 23 12.98 5.40 15.97
CA ALA A 23 12.13 5.96 14.95
C ALA A 23 12.01 4.85 13.91
N LEU A 24 10.79 4.44 13.58
CA LEU A 24 10.58 3.49 12.49
C LEU A 24 11.36 4.04 11.30
N ALA A 25 12.44 3.35 10.91
CA ALA A 25 13.25 3.76 9.78
C ALA A 25 12.30 3.86 8.59
N LEU A 26 12.38 4.98 7.85
CA LEU A 26 11.53 5.18 6.69
C LEU A 26 11.79 4.04 5.70
N ASN A 27 10.73 3.47 5.13
CA ASN A 27 10.92 2.52 4.05
C ASN A 27 11.26 3.27 2.77
N ASP A 28 12.55 3.48 2.51
CA ASP A 28 13.07 4.23 1.37
C ASP A 28 13.14 3.40 0.08
N ASN A 29 12.35 2.33 -0.02
CA ASN A 29 12.37 1.47 -1.19
C ASN A 29 12.02 2.29 -2.44
N LEU A 30 12.95 2.34 -3.40
CA LEU A 30 12.79 3.14 -4.61
C LEU A 30 11.72 2.57 -5.54
N THR A 31 11.40 1.29 -5.35
CA THR A 31 10.42 0.54 -6.13
C THR A 31 9.57 -0.35 -5.23
N GLY A 32 8.44 -0.83 -5.74
CA GLY A 32 7.62 -1.84 -5.06
C GLY A 32 6.16 -1.44 -4.82
N PRO A 33 5.43 -2.23 -4.01
CA PRO A 33 4.04 -1.94 -3.71
C PRO A 33 3.91 -0.64 -2.93
N GLY A 34 2.88 0.14 -3.22
CA GLY A 34 2.48 1.31 -2.45
C GLY A 34 1.03 1.21 -1.98
N LEU A 35 0.58 2.17 -1.17
CA LEU A 35 -0.80 2.22 -0.67
C LEU A 35 -1.56 3.38 -1.30
N ALA A 36 -2.59 3.07 -2.08
CA ALA A 36 -3.63 4.02 -2.43
C ALA A 36 -4.58 4.11 -1.23
N TRP A 37 -4.51 5.21 -0.46
CA TRP A 37 -5.01 5.28 0.91
C TRP A 37 -6.21 6.24 1.08
N PRO A 38 -7.45 5.72 1.07
CA PRO A 38 -8.65 6.57 1.13
C PRO A 38 -9.12 6.81 2.56
N ASN A 39 -8.54 6.09 3.53
CA ASN A 39 -9.13 5.95 4.86
C ASN A 39 -8.93 7.18 5.75
N GLN A 40 -8.16 8.19 5.35
CA GLN A 40 -7.72 9.23 6.29
C GLN A 40 -7.14 8.58 7.57
N LEU A 41 -7.63 8.98 8.75
CA LEU A 41 -7.35 8.36 10.05
C LEU A 41 -8.49 7.42 10.54
N TRP A 42 -9.34 6.92 9.65
CA TRP A 42 -10.40 5.96 10.01
C TRP A 42 -9.88 4.54 10.18
N VAL A 43 -8.81 4.18 9.48
CA VAL A 43 -8.10 2.90 9.59
C VAL A 43 -6.62 3.22 9.82
N PRO A 44 -5.91 2.51 10.70
CA PRO A 44 -4.46 2.67 10.87
C PRO A 44 -3.68 1.97 9.75
N MET A 45 -2.58 2.56 9.29
CA MET A 45 -1.63 1.91 8.36
C MET A 45 -0.79 0.83 9.03
N GLY A 46 -0.82 0.71 10.37
CA GLY A 46 -0.05 -0.25 11.16
C GLY A 46 -0.16 -1.69 10.66
N GLY A 47 -1.28 -2.07 10.04
CA GLY A 47 -1.40 -3.35 9.34
C GLY A 47 -0.22 -3.66 8.42
N PHE A 48 0.35 -2.66 7.77
CA PHE A 48 1.43 -2.78 6.79
C PHE A 48 2.84 -2.57 7.34
N THR A 49 3.00 -2.28 8.64
CA THR A 49 4.29 -1.81 9.21
C THR A 49 5.14 -2.89 9.86
N SER A 50 4.82 -4.19 9.66
CA SER A 50 5.64 -5.27 10.22
C SER A 50 7.07 -5.28 9.64
N PRO A 51 8.07 -5.75 10.43
CA PRO A 51 9.40 -5.98 9.90
C PRO A 51 9.37 -6.83 8.63
N GLY A 52 10.11 -6.41 7.60
CA GLY A 52 10.14 -7.07 6.30
C GLY A 52 9.04 -6.65 5.34
N THR A 53 8.17 -5.70 5.72
CA THR A 53 7.21 -5.09 4.78
C THR A 53 7.92 -4.50 3.56
N THR A 54 7.31 -4.67 2.40
CA THR A 54 7.80 -4.17 1.12
C THR A 54 7.10 -2.88 0.68
N ILE A 55 6.12 -2.39 1.47
CA ILE A 55 5.37 -1.17 1.16
C ILE A 55 6.31 0.05 1.09
N SER A 56 6.40 0.64 -0.08
CA SER A 56 7.41 1.63 -0.48
C SER A 56 6.93 3.08 -0.39
N SER A 57 5.62 3.33 -0.43
CA SER A 57 5.04 4.69 -0.43
C SER A 57 3.52 4.65 -0.24
N TYR A 58 2.90 5.80 -0.02
CA TYR A 58 1.44 5.95 -0.07
C TYR A 58 1.01 7.27 -0.70
N TYR A 59 -0.24 7.32 -1.18
CA TYR A 59 -0.89 8.56 -1.63
C TYR A 59 -2.38 8.55 -1.25
N THR A 60 -3.05 9.70 -1.34
CA THR A 60 -4.41 9.92 -0.81
C THR A 60 -5.39 10.53 -1.82
N TRP A 61 -5.08 10.44 -3.13
CA TRP A 61 -5.77 11.16 -4.22
C TRP A 61 -5.82 12.68 -4.05
N GLY A 62 -4.93 13.23 -3.23
CA GLY A 62 -4.89 14.65 -2.98
C GLY A 62 -3.49 15.11 -2.59
N PRO A 63 -3.37 16.41 -2.26
CA PRO A 63 -2.09 17.00 -1.93
C PRO A 63 -1.72 16.81 -0.45
N ASP A 64 -2.67 16.38 0.39
CA ASP A 64 -2.51 16.36 1.83
C ASP A 64 -2.09 14.97 2.34
N PRO A 65 -0.98 14.87 3.10
CA PRO A 65 -0.61 13.63 3.75
C PRO A 65 -1.51 13.34 4.94
N ILE A 66 -1.53 12.07 5.34
CA ILE A 66 -2.10 11.68 6.64
C ILE A 66 -1.15 12.10 7.77
N ILE A 67 -1.64 12.90 8.72
CA ILE A 67 -0.90 13.32 9.91
C ILE A 67 -1.51 12.65 11.14
N PRO A 68 -0.84 11.66 11.77
CA PRO A 68 -1.38 11.01 12.95
C PRO A 68 -1.39 11.99 14.15
N PRO A 69 -2.36 11.86 15.08
CA PRO A 69 -2.38 12.67 16.29
C PRO A 69 -1.11 12.46 17.13
N LYS A 70 -0.65 13.52 17.79
CA LYS A 70 0.46 13.43 18.76
C LYS A 70 0.13 12.39 19.84
N ASN A 71 1.10 11.54 20.18
CA ASN A 71 0.98 10.46 21.18
C ASN A 71 -0.05 9.37 20.84
N SER A 72 -0.37 9.18 19.56
CA SER A 72 -1.12 7.99 19.11
C SER A 72 -0.31 6.71 19.30
N SER A 73 -1.00 5.57 19.38
CA SER A 73 -0.32 4.26 19.47
C SER A 73 0.41 3.94 18.16
N ARG A 74 1.42 3.07 18.22
CA ARG A 74 2.29 2.74 17.07
C ARG A 74 1.57 2.19 15.83
N ILE A 75 0.34 1.71 15.96
CA ILE A 75 -0.45 1.29 14.81
C ILE A 75 -0.81 2.47 13.90
N TRP A 76 -0.79 3.70 14.42
CA TRP A 76 -1.02 4.93 13.66
C TRP A 76 0.26 5.54 13.09
N ASP A 77 1.43 4.93 13.35
CA ASP A 77 2.66 5.38 12.74
C ASP A 77 2.58 5.21 11.21
N ILE A 78 3.12 6.18 10.49
CA ILE A 78 3.14 6.22 9.02
C ILE A 78 4.61 6.21 8.57
N PRO A 79 5.24 5.03 8.44
CA PRO A 79 6.66 4.90 8.10
C PRO A 79 6.90 4.84 6.59
N PHE A 80 5.95 5.32 5.79
CA PHE A 80 5.99 5.28 4.34
C PHE A 80 6.09 6.71 3.80
N PRO A 81 6.92 6.98 2.79
CA PRO A 81 6.96 8.29 2.16
C PRO A 81 5.64 8.62 1.45
N PHE A 82 5.24 9.89 1.53
CA PHE A 82 4.04 10.40 0.88
C PHE A 82 4.30 10.80 -0.57
N VAL A 83 3.32 10.57 -1.44
CA VAL A 83 3.29 11.01 -2.84
C VAL A 83 2.09 11.93 -3.04
N PRO A 84 2.29 13.27 -3.16
CA PRO A 84 1.20 14.21 -3.40
C PRO A 84 0.59 14.03 -4.80
N MET A 85 -0.69 14.36 -4.95
CA MET A 85 -1.39 14.34 -6.23
C MET A 85 -2.09 15.66 -6.53
N LEU A 86 -1.93 16.16 -7.77
CA LEU A 86 -2.81 17.18 -8.33
C LEU A 86 -3.95 16.49 -9.07
N TRP A 87 -5.06 16.24 -8.37
CA TRP A 87 -6.13 15.36 -8.87
C TRP A 87 -6.82 15.85 -10.16
N GLY A 88 -7.05 17.15 -10.33
CA GLY A 88 -7.76 17.69 -11.50
C GLY A 88 -7.30 19.07 -11.94
N CYS A 89 -7.94 19.57 -13.00
CA CYS A 89 -7.43 20.71 -13.79
C CYS A 89 -8.20 22.02 -13.57
N ASN A 90 -8.87 22.18 -12.42
CA ASN A 90 -9.60 23.38 -12.06
C ASN A 90 -9.21 23.85 -10.65
N ASP A 91 -9.63 25.05 -10.28
CA ASP A 91 -9.26 25.71 -9.02
C ASP A 91 -9.62 24.92 -7.76
N THR A 92 -10.62 24.04 -7.81
CA THR A 92 -10.97 23.15 -6.68
C THR A 92 -9.82 22.22 -6.32
N TYR A 93 -9.00 21.82 -7.29
CA TYR A 93 -7.85 20.93 -7.09
C TYR A 93 -6.52 21.68 -7.09
N ILE A 94 -6.38 22.71 -7.94
CA ILE A 94 -5.14 23.46 -8.10
C ILE A 94 -4.80 24.24 -6.82
N ARG A 95 -5.79 24.92 -6.20
CA ARG A 95 -5.51 25.78 -5.02
C ARG A 95 -5.07 24.97 -3.80
N PRO A 96 -5.75 23.87 -3.41
CA PRO A 96 -5.25 23.02 -2.31
C PRO A 96 -3.87 22.47 -2.59
N PHE A 97 -3.59 22.03 -3.83
CA PHE A 97 -2.27 21.51 -4.20
C PHE A 97 -1.16 22.55 -4.07
N GLN A 98 -1.39 23.77 -4.58
CA GLN A 98 -0.42 24.86 -4.42
C GLN A 98 -0.22 25.26 -2.95
N SER A 99 -1.29 25.26 -2.16
CA SER A 99 -1.20 25.53 -0.72
C SER A 99 -0.35 24.47 0.01
N ALA A 100 -0.57 23.18 -0.28
CA ALA A 100 0.21 22.10 0.30
C ALA A 100 1.68 22.18 -0.15
N LEU A 101 1.93 22.44 -1.44
CA LEU A 101 3.28 22.64 -1.99
C LEU A 101 4.01 23.78 -1.28
N TRP A 102 3.38 24.94 -1.07
CA TRP A 102 3.97 26.08 -0.35
C TRP A 102 4.27 25.76 1.11
N ASN A 103 3.50 24.87 1.73
CA ASN A 103 3.74 24.37 3.07
C ASN A 103 4.61 23.10 3.08
N ASN A 104 5.39 22.86 2.01
CA ASN A 104 6.28 21.70 1.86
C ASN A 104 5.60 20.36 2.20
N PHE A 105 4.33 20.22 1.82
CA PHE A 105 3.48 19.07 2.14
C PHE A 105 3.47 18.71 3.63
N SER A 106 3.38 19.72 4.51
CA SER A 106 3.42 19.57 5.97
C SER A 106 4.73 19.00 6.52
N ASP A 107 5.83 19.18 5.79
CA ASP A 107 7.17 18.70 6.13
C ASP A 107 7.26 17.18 6.37
N VAL A 108 6.30 16.41 5.85
CA VAL A 108 6.38 14.95 5.89
C VAL A 108 7.44 14.44 4.93
N PRO A 109 8.05 13.27 5.19
CA PRO A 109 8.93 12.64 4.21
C PRO A 109 8.19 12.34 2.90
N LEU A 110 8.65 12.92 1.80
CA LEU A 110 8.29 12.50 0.45
C LEU A 110 9.15 11.31 0.02
N THR A 111 8.87 10.75 -1.15
CA THR A 111 9.77 9.73 -1.73
C THR A 111 11.18 10.31 -1.92
N PRO A 112 12.24 9.47 -1.96
CA PRO A 112 13.60 9.96 -2.16
C PRO A 112 13.80 10.82 -3.42
N LYS A 113 12.97 10.61 -4.45
CA LYS A 113 12.99 11.37 -5.71
C LYS A 113 11.96 12.52 -5.76
N LYS A 114 11.26 12.80 -4.66
CA LYS A 114 10.19 13.80 -4.55
C LYS A 114 9.16 13.65 -5.68
N ASP A 115 8.61 12.45 -5.79
CA ASP A 115 7.66 12.13 -6.85
C ASP A 115 6.28 12.76 -6.55
N ILE A 116 5.58 13.22 -7.60
CA ILE A 116 4.23 13.81 -7.58
C ILE A 116 3.38 13.11 -8.64
N LEU A 117 2.12 12.81 -8.32
CA LEU A 117 1.14 12.30 -9.28
C LEU A 117 0.38 13.45 -9.96
N GLY A 118 0.15 13.28 -11.27
CA GLY A 118 -0.68 14.18 -12.09
C GLY A 118 -2.18 13.92 -11.93
N PHE A 119 -2.96 14.31 -12.95
CA PHE A 119 -4.42 14.27 -12.91
C PHE A 119 -5.00 12.85 -12.87
N ASN A 120 -6.09 12.66 -12.11
CA ASN A 120 -6.79 11.39 -11.92
C ASN A 120 -7.98 11.24 -12.88
N GLU A 121 -7.88 10.30 -13.81
CA GLU A 121 -8.92 9.97 -14.80
C GLU A 121 -9.52 11.23 -15.46
N PRO A 122 -8.70 12.12 -16.05
CA PRO A 122 -9.18 13.34 -16.68
C PRO A 122 -10.12 13.06 -17.86
N ASP A 123 -10.09 11.84 -18.41
CA ASP A 123 -10.96 11.37 -19.47
C ASP A 123 -12.35 10.93 -19.00
N HIS A 124 -12.58 10.84 -17.68
CA HIS A 124 -13.82 10.28 -17.13
C HIS A 124 -14.74 11.33 -16.48
N PRO A 125 -16.04 11.42 -16.85
CA PRO A 125 -16.97 12.42 -16.33
C PRO A 125 -17.25 12.36 -14.82
N GLY A 126 -17.09 11.20 -14.20
CA GLY A 126 -17.24 11.03 -12.75
C GLY A 126 -15.99 11.36 -11.94
N GLN A 127 -14.92 11.82 -12.59
CA GLN A 127 -13.59 12.01 -12.01
C GLN A 127 -13.09 13.43 -12.27
N ALA A 128 -11.81 13.63 -12.62
CA ALA A 128 -11.27 14.97 -12.84
C ALA A 128 -11.92 15.72 -13.99
N LEU A 129 -12.39 14.99 -15.01
CA LEU A 129 -13.04 15.51 -16.21
C LEU A 129 -12.35 16.78 -16.74
N CYS A 130 -11.23 16.60 -17.44
CA CYS A 130 -10.49 17.66 -18.09
C CYS A 130 -10.39 17.41 -19.59
N SER A 131 -10.52 18.45 -20.41
CA SER A 131 -10.09 18.32 -21.80
C SER A 131 -8.56 18.17 -21.88
N PRO A 132 -8.02 17.50 -22.91
CA PRO A 132 -6.58 17.44 -23.14
C PRO A 132 -5.92 18.83 -23.19
N GLN A 133 -6.58 19.83 -23.78
CA GLN A 133 -6.08 21.20 -23.88
C GLN A 133 -6.02 21.89 -22.52
N GLN A 134 -7.05 21.74 -21.69
CA GLN A 134 -7.07 22.28 -20.34
C GLN A 134 -5.98 21.64 -19.48
N ALA A 135 -5.87 20.30 -19.53
CA ALA A 135 -4.82 19.58 -18.81
C ALA A 135 -3.41 19.99 -19.26
N ALA A 136 -3.19 20.24 -20.56
CA ALA A 136 -1.91 20.75 -21.07
C ALA A 136 -1.59 22.18 -20.58
N ILE A 137 -2.59 23.06 -20.48
CA ILE A 137 -2.41 24.40 -19.89
C ILE A 137 -2.00 24.28 -18.43
N VAL A 138 -2.78 23.55 -17.62
CA VAL A 138 -2.52 23.40 -16.18
C VAL A 138 -1.19 22.69 -15.93
N TRP A 139 -0.84 21.69 -16.73
CA TRP A 139 0.46 21.03 -16.61
C TRP A 139 1.61 22.04 -16.75
N ARG A 140 1.60 22.88 -17.80
CA ARG A 140 2.65 23.87 -18.05
C ARG A 140 2.74 24.93 -16.96
N GLU A 141 1.60 25.31 -16.38
CA GLU A 141 1.53 26.36 -15.36
C GLU A 141 1.91 25.85 -13.97
N VAL A 142 1.55 24.61 -13.64
CA VAL A 142 1.63 24.10 -12.26
C VAL A 142 2.64 22.98 -12.10
N LEU A 143 2.65 21.98 -12.99
CA LEU A 143 3.41 20.74 -12.82
C LEU A 143 4.81 20.79 -13.46
N GLU A 144 4.92 21.27 -14.69
CA GLU A 144 6.19 21.38 -15.41
C GLU A 144 7.24 22.22 -14.63
N PRO A 145 6.91 23.36 -14.00
CA PRO A 145 7.86 24.13 -13.20
C PRO A 145 8.45 23.36 -12.01
N LEU A 146 7.73 22.39 -11.45
CA LEU A 146 8.20 21.61 -10.30
C LEU A 146 9.36 20.69 -10.67
N ARG A 147 9.42 20.25 -11.93
CA ARG A 147 10.55 19.45 -12.43
C ARG A 147 11.87 20.20 -12.34
N TYR A 148 11.85 21.51 -12.62
CA TYR A 148 13.02 22.37 -12.45
C TYR A 148 13.37 22.66 -10.98
N GLN A 149 12.47 22.32 -10.05
CA GLN A 149 12.69 22.41 -8.60
C GLN A 149 13.13 21.06 -7.99
N GLY A 150 13.38 20.05 -8.83
CA GLY A 150 13.87 18.73 -8.42
C GLY A 150 12.79 17.74 -8.01
N TYR A 151 11.52 18.01 -8.34
CA TYR A 151 10.45 17.00 -8.25
C TYR A 151 10.46 16.12 -9.51
N ARG A 152 9.97 14.87 -9.37
CA ARG A 152 9.56 14.05 -10.51
C ARG A 152 8.05 14.07 -10.63
N VAL A 153 7.50 14.25 -11.82
CA VAL A 153 6.05 14.34 -12.00
C VAL A 153 5.54 13.26 -12.94
N GLY A 154 4.54 12.51 -12.48
CA GLY A 154 3.85 11.49 -13.26
C GLY A 154 2.88 12.08 -14.27
N SER A 155 2.68 11.40 -15.39
CA SER A 155 1.64 11.75 -16.35
C SER A 155 0.25 11.78 -15.72
N PRO A 156 -0.76 12.34 -16.41
CA PRO A 156 -2.14 12.05 -16.08
C PRO A 156 -2.39 10.54 -16.12
N ALA A 157 -3.18 10.02 -15.17
CA ALA A 157 -3.58 8.62 -15.10
C ALA A 157 -4.99 8.47 -15.68
N VAL A 158 -5.06 8.01 -16.93
CA VAL A 158 -6.33 7.85 -17.66
C VAL A 158 -6.98 6.50 -17.37
N THR A 159 -8.27 6.34 -17.68
CA THR A 159 -8.94 5.03 -17.62
C THR A 159 -8.27 4.00 -18.57
N SER A 160 -8.40 2.71 -18.27
CA SER A 160 -7.66 1.63 -18.97
C SER A 160 -8.12 1.34 -20.41
N GLY A 161 -9.24 1.93 -20.84
CA GLY A 161 -9.87 1.70 -22.14
C GLY A 161 -9.31 2.56 -23.29
N GLU A 162 -9.86 2.38 -24.49
CA GLU A 162 -9.43 3.15 -25.67
C GLU A 162 -9.69 4.66 -25.53
N ALA A 163 -10.76 5.05 -24.82
CA ALA A 163 -11.04 6.46 -24.54
C ALA A 163 -9.87 7.13 -23.79
N GLY A 164 -9.35 6.48 -22.74
CA GLY A 164 -8.18 6.94 -22.01
C GLY A 164 -6.93 6.98 -22.88
N ARG A 165 -6.68 5.96 -23.71
CA ARG A 165 -5.56 5.96 -24.66
C ARG A 165 -5.65 7.13 -25.66
N GLN A 166 -6.84 7.39 -26.20
CA GLN A 166 -7.07 8.52 -27.11
C GLN A 166 -6.84 9.85 -26.40
N TRP A 167 -7.39 10.01 -25.19
CA TRP A 167 -7.19 11.23 -24.39
C TRP A 167 -5.69 11.50 -24.15
N MET A 168 -4.91 10.47 -23.80
CA MET A 168 -3.47 10.60 -23.56
C MET A 168 -2.72 11.06 -24.82
N ARG A 169 -3.07 10.53 -26.00
CA ARG A 169 -2.49 10.98 -27.29
C ARG A 169 -2.82 12.45 -27.57
N ASP A 170 -4.08 12.83 -27.34
CA ASP A 170 -4.54 14.21 -27.56
C ASP A 170 -3.90 15.18 -26.57
N TRP A 171 -3.61 14.73 -25.34
CA TRP A 171 -2.93 15.54 -24.33
C TRP A 171 -1.48 15.82 -24.74
N TYR A 172 -0.72 14.80 -25.14
CA TYR A 172 0.62 15.01 -25.67
C TYR A 172 0.63 15.91 -26.91
N ALA A 173 -0.36 15.78 -27.80
CA ALA A 173 -0.51 16.66 -28.96
C ALA A 173 -0.80 18.12 -28.54
N ALA A 174 -1.70 18.33 -27.58
CA ALA A 174 -2.02 19.65 -27.04
C ALA A 174 -0.84 20.29 -26.31
N CYS A 175 0.03 19.48 -25.71
CA CYS A 175 1.24 19.94 -25.04
C CYS A 175 2.29 20.50 -25.99
N GLN A 176 2.32 20.09 -27.27
CA GLN A 176 3.30 20.56 -28.26
C GLN A 176 4.76 20.48 -27.77
N GLY A 177 5.08 19.42 -27.02
CA GLY A 177 6.42 19.20 -26.43
C GLY A 177 6.69 19.93 -25.10
N ALA A 178 5.72 20.66 -24.56
CA ALA A 178 5.88 21.41 -23.30
C ALA A 178 5.40 20.64 -22.05
N CYS A 179 4.93 19.40 -22.18
CA CYS A 179 4.61 18.53 -21.05
C CYS A 179 5.54 17.33 -21.04
N ASN A 180 6.37 17.23 -20.01
CA ASN A 180 7.47 16.27 -19.96
C ASN A 180 7.39 15.42 -18.68
N PRO A 181 6.42 14.50 -18.55
CA PRO A 181 6.34 13.63 -17.38
C PRO A 181 7.59 12.76 -17.23
N ASP A 182 8.00 12.49 -15.99
CA ASP A 182 9.16 11.67 -15.65
C ASP A 182 8.84 10.17 -15.54
N PHE A 183 7.54 9.85 -15.43
CA PHE A 183 6.99 8.50 -15.45
C PHE A 183 5.53 8.52 -15.90
N LEU A 184 5.02 7.38 -16.36
CA LEU A 184 3.62 7.21 -16.73
C LEU A 184 2.85 6.69 -15.52
N ALA A 185 1.79 7.38 -15.13
CA ALA A 185 0.82 6.85 -14.16
C ALA A 185 -0.31 6.16 -14.93
N LEU A 186 -0.60 4.90 -14.61
CA LEU A 186 -1.57 4.07 -15.32
C LEU A 186 -2.57 3.43 -14.36
N HIS A 187 -3.82 3.35 -14.78
CA HIS A 187 -4.88 2.60 -14.10
C HIS A 187 -5.22 1.32 -14.86
N TRP A 188 -5.64 0.29 -14.11
CA TRP A 188 -6.16 -0.93 -14.71
C TRP A 188 -7.28 -1.57 -13.90
N TYR A 189 -8.45 -1.71 -14.54
CA TYR A 189 -9.57 -2.48 -14.03
C TYR A 189 -10.12 -3.40 -15.12
N ASP A 190 -9.72 -4.66 -15.04
CA ASP A 190 -10.26 -5.77 -15.83
C ASP A 190 -9.74 -7.09 -15.22
N LEU A 191 -10.36 -8.21 -15.53
CA LEU A 191 -10.11 -9.51 -14.91
C LEU A 191 -8.91 -10.25 -15.50
N VAL A 192 -8.44 -9.87 -16.69
CA VAL A 192 -7.44 -10.65 -17.45
C VAL A 192 -6.00 -10.15 -17.18
N PRO A 193 -5.16 -10.92 -16.46
CA PRO A 193 -3.79 -10.49 -16.13
C PRO A 193 -2.90 -10.26 -17.35
N GLN A 194 -3.10 -11.06 -18.41
CA GLN A 194 -2.34 -10.92 -19.65
C GLN A 194 -2.64 -9.58 -20.35
N SER A 195 -3.90 -9.13 -20.33
CA SER A 195 -4.30 -7.85 -20.90
C SER A 195 -3.74 -6.67 -20.09
N PHE A 196 -3.63 -6.80 -18.77
CA PHE A 196 -2.91 -5.84 -17.93
C PHE A 196 -1.45 -5.69 -18.38
N ILE A 197 -0.75 -6.82 -18.57
CA ILE A 197 0.65 -6.84 -19.01
C ILE A 197 0.79 -6.15 -20.37
N GLU A 198 -0.08 -6.47 -21.32
CA GLU A 198 -0.10 -5.86 -22.65
C GLU A 198 -0.37 -4.36 -22.60
N HIS A 199 -1.27 -3.92 -21.71
CA HIS A 199 -1.58 -2.51 -21.50
C HIS A 199 -0.35 -1.74 -21.00
N ILE A 200 0.31 -2.19 -19.93
CA ILE A 200 1.49 -1.48 -19.40
C ILE A 200 2.66 -1.51 -20.39
N GLN A 201 2.83 -2.61 -21.15
CA GLN A 201 3.80 -2.68 -22.23
C GLN A 201 3.50 -1.69 -23.36
N TYR A 202 2.23 -1.50 -23.73
CA TYR A 202 1.84 -0.53 -24.75
C TYR A 202 2.26 0.88 -24.37
N TYR A 203 1.95 1.33 -23.15
CA TYR A 203 2.30 2.66 -22.67
C TYR A 203 3.81 2.86 -22.60
N HIS A 204 4.54 1.91 -22.01
CA HIS A 204 6.00 1.97 -21.95
C HIS A 204 6.63 2.00 -23.36
N LYS A 205 6.15 1.16 -24.29
CA LYS A 205 6.65 1.14 -25.68
C LYS A 205 6.33 2.42 -26.45
N THR A 206 5.19 3.05 -26.18
CA THR A 206 4.72 4.24 -26.89
C THR A 206 5.46 5.49 -26.43
N TYR A 207 5.54 5.70 -25.11
CA TYR A 207 6.06 6.96 -24.54
C TYR A 207 7.49 6.86 -24.01
N LYS A 208 8.07 5.65 -23.94
CA LYS A 208 9.48 5.41 -23.56
C LYS A 208 9.86 5.93 -22.16
N LEU A 209 8.91 5.88 -21.23
CA LEU A 209 9.08 6.32 -19.84
C LEU A 209 8.88 5.14 -18.88
N PRO A 210 9.49 5.18 -17.68
CA PRO A 210 9.12 4.27 -16.59
C PRO A 210 7.63 4.35 -16.26
N VAL A 211 7.08 3.29 -15.69
CA VAL A 211 5.65 3.12 -15.42
C VAL A 211 5.40 2.96 -13.94
N TRP A 212 4.36 3.62 -13.46
CA TRP A 212 3.70 3.40 -12.18
C TRP A 212 2.27 2.95 -12.43
N ILE A 213 1.85 1.92 -11.72
CA ILE A 213 0.48 1.43 -11.77
C ILE A 213 -0.21 2.01 -10.55
N THR A 214 -0.76 3.22 -10.68
CA THR A 214 -1.27 4.00 -9.55
C THR A 214 -2.61 3.48 -9.04
N GLU A 215 -3.35 2.74 -9.84
CA GLU A 215 -4.48 1.94 -9.39
C GLU A 215 -4.60 0.67 -10.22
N TYR A 216 -4.76 -0.48 -9.57
CA TYR A 216 -5.19 -1.69 -10.28
C TYR A 216 -5.86 -2.71 -9.37
N ALA A 217 -6.89 -3.37 -9.93
CA ALA A 217 -7.57 -4.50 -9.33
C ALA A 217 -8.36 -5.28 -10.40
N PRO A 218 -8.65 -6.58 -10.20
CA PRO A 218 -9.49 -7.39 -11.08
C PRO A 218 -10.98 -7.04 -10.91
N GLN A 219 -11.38 -5.91 -11.48
CA GLN A 219 -12.75 -5.39 -11.46
C GLN A 219 -13.37 -5.42 -12.86
N ASN A 220 -14.57 -5.97 -12.97
CA ASN A 220 -15.34 -5.99 -14.20
C ASN A 220 -16.37 -4.84 -14.20
N PHE A 221 -16.21 -3.88 -15.11
CA PHE A 221 -17.18 -2.78 -15.31
C PHE A 221 -18.07 -2.95 -16.56
N SER A 222 -18.10 -4.14 -17.17
CA SER A 222 -18.77 -4.36 -18.46
C SER A 222 -20.24 -4.82 -18.34
N VAL A 223 -20.64 -5.39 -17.20
CA VAL A 223 -21.99 -5.97 -17.02
C VAL A 223 -22.70 -5.30 -15.85
N TYR A 224 -23.27 -4.12 -16.06
CA TYR A 224 -24.00 -3.41 -15.00
C TYR A 224 -25.38 -4.04 -14.77
N ASN A 225 -25.65 -4.41 -13.52
CA ASN A 225 -26.94 -4.91 -13.05
C ASN A 225 -27.73 -3.79 -12.38
N SER A 226 -28.76 -3.30 -13.07
CA SER A 226 -29.57 -2.18 -12.58
C SER A 226 -30.48 -2.52 -11.41
N GLN A 227 -30.74 -3.81 -11.15
CA GLN A 227 -31.56 -4.26 -10.02
C GLN A 227 -30.76 -4.25 -8.71
N THR A 228 -29.48 -4.64 -8.76
CA THR A 228 -28.60 -4.68 -7.59
C THR A 228 -27.75 -3.41 -7.44
N GLY A 229 -27.61 -2.62 -8.52
CA GLY A 229 -26.70 -1.48 -8.56
C GLY A 229 -25.23 -1.89 -8.56
N GLN A 230 -24.94 -3.12 -8.98
CA GLN A 230 -23.59 -3.71 -8.98
C GLN A 230 -23.22 -4.20 -10.37
N TYR A 231 -21.95 -4.55 -10.57
CA TYR A 231 -21.49 -5.18 -11.81
C TYR A 231 -21.40 -6.71 -11.64
N ASP A 232 -22.01 -7.45 -12.55
CA ASP A 232 -22.01 -8.92 -12.55
C ASP A 232 -20.73 -9.49 -13.17
N GLY A 233 -20.45 -10.78 -12.89
CA GLY A 233 -19.30 -11.48 -13.45
C GLY A 233 -17.97 -10.99 -12.89
N GLN A 234 -17.90 -10.71 -11.60
CA GLN A 234 -16.65 -10.38 -10.90
C GLN A 234 -15.76 -11.61 -10.70
N ALA A 235 -14.46 -11.37 -10.53
CA ALA A 235 -13.51 -12.40 -10.17
C ALA A 235 -13.84 -13.04 -8.81
N THR A 236 -13.71 -14.36 -8.73
CA THR A 236 -13.68 -15.11 -7.47
C THR A 236 -12.38 -14.83 -6.71
N TYR A 237 -12.34 -15.11 -5.41
CA TYR A 237 -11.14 -14.85 -4.59
C TYR A 237 -9.88 -15.55 -5.12
N ILE A 238 -10.02 -16.77 -5.64
CA ILE A 238 -8.90 -17.51 -6.25
C ILE A 238 -8.38 -16.79 -7.51
N GLU A 239 -9.29 -16.23 -8.31
CA GLU A 239 -8.92 -15.44 -9.49
C GLU A 239 -8.27 -14.11 -9.09
N VAL A 240 -8.74 -13.46 -8.02
CA VAL A 240 -8.11 -12.26 -7.45
C VAL A 240 -6.66 -12.54 -7.02
N GLN A 241 -6.45 -13.61 -6.24
CA GLN A 241 -5.10 -14.02 -5.81
C GLN A 241 -4.20 -14.32 -7.00
N ARG A 242 -4.71 -15.07 -7.98
CA ARG A 242 -3.95 -15.41 -9.20
C ARG A 242 -3.63 -14.16 -10.04
N PHE A 243 -4.55 -13.20 -10.12
CA PHE A 243 -4.33 -11.94 -10.79
C PHE A 243 -3.20 -11.16 -10.10
N MET A 244 -3.23 -11.04 -8.77
CA MET A 244 -2.15 -10.42 -8.00
C MET A 244 -0.80 -11.12 -8.21
N ASP A 245 -0.76 -12.46 -8.17
CA ASP A 245 0.47 -13.23 -8.39
C ASP A 245 1.09 -12.95 -9.76
N ILE A 246 0.30 -13.07 -10.83
CA ILE A 246 0.80 -12.92 -12.20
C ILE A 246 1.27 -11.48 -12.46
N THR A 247 0.44 -10.50 -12.08
CA THR A 247 0.74 -9.09 -12.33
C THR A 247 1.95 -8.61 -11.52
N THR A 248 2.04 -8.97 -10.23
CA THR A 248 3.19 -8.58 -9.40
C THR A 248 4.47 -9.31 -9.80
N ALA A 249 4.41 -10.58 -10.19
CA ALA A 249 5.57 -11.30 -10.73
C ALA A 249 6.09 -10.64 -12.01
N TYR A 250 5.21 -10.24 -12.92
CA TYR A 250 5.60 -9.53 -14.14
C TYR A 250 6.21 -8.17 -13.81
N MET A 251 5.57 -7.34 -12.99
CA MET A 251 6.08 -6.01 -12.62
C MET A 251 7.46 -6.07 -11.96
N LYS A 252 7.72 -7.10 -11.14
CA LYS A 252 9.05 -7.37 -10.54
C LYS A 252 10.09 -7.86 -11.55
N SER A 253 9.67 -8.40 -12.69
CA SER A 253 10.57 -8.98 -13.71
C SER A 253 11.16 -7.96 -14.68
N VAL A 254 10.65 -6.73 -14.68
CA VAL A 254 11.07 -5.64 -15.56
C VAL A 254 11.59 -4.45 -14.75
N ASP A 255 12.58 -3.74 -15.28
CA ASP A 255 13.26 -2.63 -14.59
C ASP A 255 12.56 -1.27 -14.77
N TRP A 256 11.65 -1.16 -15.74
CA TRP A 256 10.92 0.05 -16.06
C TRP A 256 9.59 0.19 -15.32
N VAL A 257 9.16 -0.82 -14.54
CA VAL A 257 8.04 -0.65 -13.59
C VAL A 257 8.62 -0.26 -12.23
N GLU A 258 8.35 0.95 -11.79
CA GLU A 258 8.90 1.46 -10.54
C GLU A 258 7.96 1.16 -9.36
N ARG A 259 6.65 1.41 -9.49
CA ARG A 259 5.70 1.27 -8.37
C ARG A 259 4.34 0.75 -8.82
N TRP A 260 3.63 0.09 -7.91
CA TRP A 260 2.26 -0.37 -8.14
C TRP A 260 1.42 -0.27 -6.87
N PHE A 261 0.14 0.05 -7.04
CA PHE A 261 -0.76 0.40 -5.96
C PHE A 261 -2.06 -0.38 -6.14
N TRP A 262 -2.17 -1.51 -5.43
CA TRP A 262 -3.38 -2.32 -5.45
C TRP A 262 -4.56 -1.54 -4.87
N PHE A 263 -5.68 -1.48 -5.60
CA PHE A 263 -6.87 -0.81 -5.11
C PHE A 263 -7.65 -1.74 -4.17
N GLY A 264 -7.33 -1.68 -2.88
CA GLY A 264 -7.98 -2.55 -1.88
C GLY A 264 -7.62 -2.31 -0.42
N ALA A 265 -6.84 -1.27 -0.11
CA ALA A 265 -6.50 -0.93 1.26
C ALA A 265 -7.65 -0.20 1.98
N MET A 266 -8.87 -0.75 1.98
CA MET A 266 -10.07 -0.18 2.60
C MET A 266 -11.10 -1.26 2.88
N TYR A 267 -11.98 -1.05 3.87
CA TYR A 267 -13.03 -2.03 4.21
C TYR A 267 -14.29 -1.87 3.34
N GLU A 268 -14.59 -0.65 2.92
CA GLU A 268 -15.70 -0.31 2.05
C GLU A 268 -15.15 -0.08 0.64
N MET A 269 -15.27 -1.07 -0.24
CA MET A 269 -14.56 -1.13 -1.52
C MET A 269 -15.06 -0.17 -2.63
N GLN A 270 -15.79 0.90 -2.30
CA GLN A 270 -16.12 2.03 -3.21
C GLN A 270 -16.54 1.68 -4.66
N GLY A 271 -17.30 0.60 -4.88
CA GLY A 271 -17.75 0.19 -6.22
C GLY A 271 -16.79 -0.76 -6.97
N VAL A 272 -15.76 -1.24 -6.28
CA VAL A 272 -14.84 -2.31 -6.71
C VAL A 272 -15.15 -3.60 -5.94
N ASN A 273 -14.73 -4.74 -6.48
CA ASN A 273 -14.97 -6.08 -5.95
C ASN A 273 -14.54 -6.17 -4.49
N GLU A 274 -15.46 -6.58 -3.61
CA GLU A 274 -15.21 -6.68 -2.17
C GLU A 274 -14.05 -7.64 -1.84
N LEU A 275 -13.77 -8.60 -2.73
CA LEU A 275 -12.71 -9.58 -2.59
C LEU A 275 -11.31 -9.01 -2.85
N ASP A 276 -11.19 -7.80 -3.40
CA ASP A 276 -9.92 -7.10 -3.57
C ASP A 276 -9.43 -6.45 -2.27
N CYS A 277 -10.26 -6.44 -1.22
CA CYS A 277 -9.94 -5.89 0.09
C CYS A 277 -8.68 -6.55 0.67
N LEU A 278 -7.72 -5.75 1.14
CA LEU A 278 -6.49 -6.21 1.79
C LEU A 278 -6.65 -6.41 3.30
N PHE A 279 -7.78 -5.99 3.87
CA PHE A 279 -8.02 -6.07 5.31
C PHE A 279 -8.87 -7.29 5.71
N ASP A 280 -8.57 -7.83 6.88
CA ASP A 280 -9.35 -8.87 7.52
C ASP A 280 -10.70 -8.32 7.97
N GLN A 281 -11.79 -8.92 7.48
CA GLN A 281 -13.16 -8.53 7.79
C GLN A 281 -13.49 -8.62 9.30
N GLY A 282 -12.83 -9.49 10.05
CA GLY A 282 -12.92 -9.53 11.52
C GLY A 282 -12.44 -8.24 12.19
N GLY A 283 -11.59 -7.47 11.50
CA GLY A 283 -11.11 -6.16 11.91
C GLY A 283 -12.02 -4.99 11.54
N ARG A 284 -13.08 -5.20 10.74
CA ARG A 284 -13.89 -4.12 10.13
C ARG A 284 -14.61 -3.26 11.16
N HIS A 285 -15.28 -3.87 12.14
CA HIS A 285 -16.06 -3.14 13.13
C HIS A 285 -15.19 -2.17 13.95
N ASN A 286 -14.00 -2.62 14.35
CA ASN A 286 -13.06 -1.84 15.15
C ASN A 286 -12.02 -1.11 14.30
N ARG A 287 -12.15 -1.15 12.96
CA ARG A 287 -11.22 -0.54 12.00
C ARG A 287 -9.75 -0.87 12.29
N THR A 288 -9.46 -2.12 12.60
CA THR A 288 -8.12 -2.49 13.12
C THR A 288 -6.99 -2.34 12.11
N GLY A 289 -7.29 -2.38 10.80
CA GLY A 289 -6.28 -2.43 9.75
C GLY A 289 -5.51 -3.75 9.70
N ALA A 290 -5.96 -4.80 10.41
CA ALA A 290 -5.38 -6.13 10.29
C ALA A 290 -5.49 -6.62 8.84
N LEU A 291 -4.41 -7.22 8.32
CA LEU A 291 -4.33 -7.72 6.96
C LEU A 291 -4.98 -9.11 6.86
N ASN A 292 -5.65 -9.39 5.75
CA ASN A 292 -6.01 -10.76 5.37
C ASN A 292 -4.87 -11.41 4.57
N GLU A 293 -5.07 -12.63 4.05
CA GLU A 293 -4.05 -13.34 3.26
C GLU A 293 -3.58 -12.57 2.03
N LEU A 294 -4.51 -11.91 1.30
CA LEU A 294 -4.19 -11.07 0.15
C LEU A 294 -3.37 -9.84 0.57
N GLY A 295 -3.72 -9.19 1.69
CA GLY A 295 -2.96 -8.09 2.29
C GLY A 295 -1.55 -8.50 2.70
N VAL A 296 -1.39 -9.69 3.30
CA VAL A 296 -0.08 -10.24 3.68
C VAL A 296 0.78 -10.53 2.45
N GLN A 297 0.19 -11.13 1.41
CA GLN A 297 0.84 -11.34 0.11
C GLN A 297 1.31 -10.02 -0.51
N TYR A 298 0.43 -9.01 -0.53
CA TYR A 298 0.72 -7.69 -1.10
C TYR A 298 1.82 -6.95 -0.33
N ALA A 299 1.74 -6.95 1.00
CA ALA A 299 2.73 -6.31 1.87
C ALA A 299 4.07 -7.05 1.87
N GLY A 300 4.08 -8.34 1.53
CA GLY A 300 5.25 -9.22 1.68
C GLY A 300 5.59 -9.51 3.14
N SER A 301 4.65 -9.30 4.07
CA SER A 301 4.84 -9.51 5.50
C SER A 301 3.50 -9.76 6.21
N ASN A 302 3.51 -10.48 7.34
CA ASN A 302 2.30 -10.91 8.06
C ASN A 302 1.49 -9.77 8.72
N GLY A 303 1.94 -8.53 8.56
CA GLY A 303 1.37 -7.35 9.20
C GLY A 303 1.72 -7.22 10.68
N SER A 304 1.57 -6.00 11.23
CA SER A 304 1.86 -5.74 12.66
C SER A 304 0.62 -5.78 13.56
N VAL A 305 -0.57 -5.88 12.96
CA VAL A 305 -1.86 -5.88 13.65
C VAL A 305 -2.59 -7.19 13.39
N THR A 306 -3.01 -7.87 14.45
CA THR A 306 -3.86 -9.06 14.37
C THR A 306 -5.32 -8.67 14.56
N ALA A 307 -6.22 -9.24 13.74
CA ALA A 307 -7.64 -9.26 14.04
C ALA A 307 -7.85 -10.21 15.22
N ILE A 308 -7.60 -9.76 16.45
CA ILE A 308 -7.99 -10.57 17.61
C ILE A 308 -9.51 -10.57 17.60
N HIS A 309 -10.09 -11.64 17.06
CA HIS A 309 -11.45 -12.02 17.35
C HIS A 309 -11.62 -11.91 18.86
N SER A 310 -12.66 -11.22 19.32
CA SER A 310 -13.23 -11.54 20.62
C SER A 310 -13.66 -13.02 20.55
N VAL A 311 -12.70 -13.91 20.81
CA VAL A 311 -12.93 -15.33 20.94
C VAL A 311 -13.79 -15.44 22.20
N SER A 312 -15.10 -15.42 21.99
CA SER A 312 -16.05 -15.87 22.98
C SER A 312 -15.59 -17.26 23.43
N SER A 313 -15.82 -17.51 24.70
CA SER A 313 -15.32 -18.54 25.62
C SER A 313 -15.19 -20.01 25.13
N ALA A 314 -15.46 -20.33 23.87
CA ALA A 314 -15.47 -21.69 23.33
C ALA A 314 -14.07 -22.25 22.98
N GLN A 315 -13.12 -21.46 22.44
CA GLN A 315 -11.79 -22.01 22.08
C GLN A 315 -10.80 -22.11 23.24
N ARG A 316 -11.03 -21.44 24.38
CA ARG A 316 -10.29 -21.74 25.63
C ARG A 316 -10.59 -23.13 26.18
N VAL A 317 -11.69 -23.76 25.75
CA VAL A 317 -12.01 -25.14 26.14
C VAL A 317 -11.19 -26.13 25.33
N ILE A 318 -10.95 -25.88 24.04
CA ILE A 318 -10.21 -26.80 23.16
C ILE A 318 -8.70 -26.80 23.48
N SER A 319 -8.10 -25.64 23.77
CA SER A 319 -6.68 -25.59 24.18
C SER A 319 -6.44 -26.19 25.58
N ARG A 320 -7.42 -26.09 26.49
CA ARG A 320 -7.38 -26.76 27.80
C ARG A 320 -7.62 -28.27 27.71
N PHE A 321 -8.43 -28.74 26.75
CA PHE A 321 -8.66 -30.17 26.53
C PHE A 321 -7.40 -30.86 25.98
N ASN A 322 -6.71 -30.24 25.01
CA ASN A 322 -5.47 -30.79 24.44
C ASN A 322 -4.31 -30.78 25.45
N ALA A 323 -4.21 -29.75 26.31
CA ALA A 323 -3.22 -29.72 27.39
C ALA A 323 -3.50 -30.73 28.51
N SER A 324 -4.77 -31.09 28.74
CA SER A 324 -5.17 -32.14 29.69
C SER A 324 -4.84 -33.55 29.16
N MET A 325 -5.08 -33.82 27.87
CA MET A 325 -4.75 -35.10 27.23
C MET A 325 -3.24 -35.39 27.20
N GLN A 326 -2.39 -34.37 27.01
CA GLN A 326 -0.94 -34.54 27.13
C GLN A 326 -0.46 -34.82 28.57
N LYS A 327 -1.14 -34.29 29.59
CA LYS A 327 -0.82 -34.60 31.00
C LYS A 327 -1.26 -36.00 31.43
N TYR A 328 -2.31 -36.56 30.84
CA TYR A 328 -2.75 -37.93 31.11
C TYR A 328 -1.83 -38.99 30.48
N ASN A 329 -1.23 -38.70 29.32
CA ASN A 329 -0.35 -39.65 28.64
C ASN A 329 1.04 -39.79 29.29
N ILE A 330 1.45 -38.85 30.14
CA ILE A 330 2.76 -38.88 30.83
C ILE A 330 2.67 -39.55 32.21
N LYS A 331 1.46 -39.72 32.77
CA LYS A 331 1.25 -40.41 34.07
C LYS A 331 0.90 -41.90 33.96
N GLY A 332 0.74 -42.45 32.76
CA GLY A 332 0.34 -43.84 32.53
C GLY A 332 1.49 -44.86 32.39
N ILE A 333 2.74 -44.43 32.41
CA ILE A 333 3.91 -45.32 32.25
C ILE A 333 4.73 -45.31 33.54
N GLU A 334 4.16 -45.82 34.63
CA GLU A 334 4.94 -46.36 35.74
C GLU A 334 4.05 -47.22 36.64
N LYS A 335 4.50 -48.46 36.90
CA LYS A 335 3.86 -49.55 37.67
C LYS A 335 2.88 -50.39 36.84
N THR A 336 3.28 -51.59 36.40
CA THR A 336 3.28 -52.76 37.29
C THR A 336 4.17 -53.88 36.74
N LYS A 337 5.24 -54.22 37.49
CA LYS A 337 5.85 -55.56 37.49
C LYS A 337 5.10 -56.39 38.54
N SER A 338 4.43 -57.48 38.15
CA SER A 338 4.54 -58.79 38.82
C SER A 338 3.59 -59.85 38.25
N LYS A 339 4.20 -60.96 37.79
CA LYS A 339 3.87 -62.39 37.97
C LYS A 339 2.42 -62.89 37.79
N GLY A 340 2.26 -63.90 36.92
CA GLY A 340 1.18 -64.88 37.08
C GLY A 340 0.91 -65.84 35.90
N ARG A 341 1.72 -66.91 35.81
CA ARG A 341 1.43 -68.29 35.33
C ARG A 341 0.59 -68.56 34.07
N CYS A 342 1.25 -69.29 33.15
CA CYS A 342 0.67 -70.23 32.19
C CYS A 342 -0.30 -71.23 32.81
N VAL A 343 -1.38 -71.58 32.08
CA VAL A 343 -1.81 -72.98 31.85
C VAL A 343 -2.45 -73.07 30.46
N GLN A 344 -2.07 -74.09 29.71
CA GLN A 344 -2.59 -74.52 28.41
C GLN A 344 -3.99 -75.17 28.56
N HIS A 345 -4.89 -74.92 27.61
CA HIS A 345 -5.37 -75.93 26.65
C HIS A 345 -6.21 -75.28 25.56
#